data_AF-A0A4Y2BAP0-F1
#
_entry.id   AF-A0A4Y2BAP0-F1
#
_cell.length_a   1.000
_cell.length_b   1.000
_cell.length_c   1.000
_cell.angle_alpha   90.00
_cell.angle_beta   90.00
_cell.angle_gamma   90.00
#
_symmetry.space_group_name_H-M   'P 1'
#
loop_
_entity.id
_entity.type
_entity.pdbx_description
1 polymer ?
#
loop_
_entity_poly.entity_id
_entity_poly.type
_entity_poly.pdbx_seq_one_letter_code
_entity_poly.pdbx_strand_id
1 'polypeptide(L)'
;MIRPIVRQIKDPVPPQTDPWSDKEFRESQMKEPDIKPIIEFMESSSTRPIWQDISSFSPRTKRYWALWNSLQIRNGVLYRKWESEDGKSSKWQLVLPRSRIPDVLKELHSNPKGGHIGVMKIVHNVRQQFFWNKVKEDVQEWCKSCNARKGPKRRSRGKLHDIIQSTIPKNSI
;
A
#
# COMPACT_ATOMS: atom_id res chain seq x y z
N MET A 1 5.10 52.16 18.64
CA MET A 1 5.83 51.75 17.43
C MET A 1 5.58 50.27 17.18
N ILE A 2 5.33 49.92 15.92
CA ILE A 2 4.58 48.76 15.46
C ILE A 2 5.46 47.49 15.45
N ARG A 3 4.96 46.38 16.02
CA ARG A 3 5.56 45.04 15.85
C ARG A 3 5.04 44.43 14.53
N PRO A 4 5.90 43.94 13.62
CA PRO A 4 5.42 43.33 12.39
C PRO A 4 4.87 41.92 12.68
N ILE A 5 3.62 41.70 12.28
CA ILE A 5 2.99 40.37 12.22
C ILE A 5 3.48 39.72 10.92
N VAL A 6 4.42 38.77 11.03
CA VAL A 6 4.75 37.88 9.92
C VAL A 6 3.56 36.95 9.70
N ARG A 7 2.73 37.27 8.72
CA ARG A 7 1.70 36.36 8.21
C ARG A 7 2.42 35.15 7.61
N GLN A 8 2.30 33.99 8.25
CA GLN A 8 2.68 32.74 7.62
C GLN A 8 1.69 32.46 6.48
N ILE A 9 2.15 32.68 5.26
CA ILE A 9 1.53 32.12 4.06
C ILE A 9 1.79 30.62 4.17
N LYS A 10 0.76 29.84 4.56
CA LYS A 10 0.75 28.41 4.27
C LYS A 10 0.47 28.31 2.79
N ASP A 11 1.46 27.91 2.00
CA ASP A 11 1.26 27.62 0.60
C ASP A 11 0.06 26.67 0.44
N PRO A 12 -0.87 26.95 -0.48
CA PRO A 12 -1.95 26.01 -0.76
C PRO A 12 -1.29 24.75 -1.32
N VAL A 13 -1.42 23.64 -0.60
CA VAL A 13 -1.06 22.32 -1.11
C VAL A 13 -1.85 22.16 -2.42
N PRO A 14 -1.17 22.02 -3.58
CA PRO A 14 -1.88 21.87 -4.84
C PRO A 14 -2.77 20.64 -4.75
N PRO A 15 -3.96 20.63 -5.38
CA PRO A 15 -4.80 19.46 -5.40
C PRO A 15 -4.00 18.36 -6.07
N GLN A 16 -3.50 17.42 -5.26
CA GLN A 16 -3.04 16.14 -5.78
C GLN A 16 -4.30 15.55 -6.40
N THR A 17 -4.33 15.47 -7.72
CA THR A 17 -5.34 14.69 -8.44
C THR A 17 -5.12 13.26 -8.01
N ASP A 18 -5.82 12.85 -6.95
CA ASP A 18 -5.83 11.48 -6.46
C ASP A 18 -6.22 10.60 -7.65
N PRO A 19 -5.40 9.61 -8.05
CA PRO A 19 -5.71 8.70 -9.15
C PRO A 19 -7.07 8.01 -8.98
N TRP A 20 -7.61 8.03 -7.76
CA TRP A 20 -8.89 7.42 -7.40
C TRP A 20 -9.72 8.42 -6.59
N SER A 21 -10.92 8.72 -7.08
CA SER A 21 -11.83 9.64 -6.38
C SER A 21 -12.52 8.98 -5.18
N ASP A 22 -12.93 9.77 -4.18
CA ASP A 22 -13.79 9.31 -3.08
C ASP A 22 -15.02 8.55 -3.58
N LYS A 23 -15.58 8.97 -4.72
CA LYS A 23 -16.71 8.29 -5.38
C LYS A 23 -16.37 6.86 -5.78
N GLU A 24 -15.24 6.64 -6.42
CA GLU A 24 -14.81 5.30 -6.85
C GLU A 24 -14.47 4.39 -5.67
N PHE A 25 -13.94 4.95 -4.59
CA PHE A 25 -13.72 4.21 -3.35
C PHE A 25 -15.03 3.87 -2.65
N ARG A 26 -15.97 4.80 -2.58
CA ARG A 26 -17.33 4.54 -2.09
C ARG A 26 -17.97 3.38 -2.85
N GLU A 27 -17.99 3.47 -4.18
CA GLU A 27 -18.58 2.44 -5.03
C GLU A 27 -17.94 1.07 -4.83
N SER A 28 -16.62 1.00 -4.70
CA SER A 28 -15.92 -0.26 -4.47
C SER A 28 -16.11 -0.81 -3.05
N GLN A 29 -16.19 0.04 -2.03
CA GLN A 29 -16.51 -0.37 -0.66
C GLN A 29 -17.94 -0.92 -0.54
N MET A 30 -18.90 -0.32 -1.23
CA MET A 30 -20.29 -0.79 -1.26
C MET A 30 -20.46 -2.09 -2.05
N LYS A 31 -19.50 -2.47 -2.90
CA LYS A 31 -19.46 -3.78 -3.58
C LYS A 31 -18.73 -4.86 -2.77
N GLU A 32 -17.96 -4.49 -1.75
CA GLU A 32 -17.23 -5.46 -0.92
C GLU A 32 -18.14 -6.00 0.20
N PRO A 33 -18.48 -7.29 0.20
CA PRO A 33 -19.39 -7.89 1.18
C PRO A 33 -18.90 -7.77 2.63
N ASP A 34 -17.60 -7.63 2.83
CA ASP A 34 -17.01 -7.53 4.17
C ASP A 34 -16.96 -6.10 4.72
N ILE A 35 -17.01 -5.07 3.85
CA ILE A 35 -16.95 -3.65 4.23
C ILE A 35 -18.34 -3.02 4.23
N LYS A 36 -19.15 -3.31 3.21
CA LYS A 36 -20.50 -2.75 3.02
C LYS A 36 -21.35 -2.77 4.31
N PRO A 37 -21.46 -3.89 5.06
CA PRO A 37 -22.30 -3.93 6.25
C PRO A 37 -21.84 -2.94 7.33
N ILE A 38 -20.53 -2.75 7.48
CA ILE A 38 -19.98 -1.82 8.47
C ILE A 38 -20.36 -0.38 8.16
N ILE A 39 -20.36 -0.03 6.87
CA ILE A 39 -20.79 1.28 6.44
C ILE A 39 -22.29 1.45 6.70
N GLU A 40 -23.12 0.48 6.29
CA GLU A 40 -24.56 0.55 6.52
C GLU A 40 -24.88 0.69 8.02
N PHE A 41 -24.17 -0.03 8.90
CA PHE A 41 -24.31 0.14 10.34
C PHE A 41 -23.91 1.55 10.82
N MET A 42 -22.80 2.10 10.32
CA MET A 42 -22.35 3.44 10.71
C MET A 42 -23.23 4.58 10.16
N GLU A 43 -23.86 4.39 9.00
CA GLU A 43 -24.80 5.35 8.41
C GLU A 43 -26.18 5.30 9.08
N SER A 44 -26.58 4.13 9.59
CA SER A 44 -27.86 3.94 10.29
C SER A 44 -27.81 4.28 11.78
N SER A 45 -26.66 4.11 12.45
CA SER A 45 -26.52 4.40 13.88
C SER A 45 -25.10 4.84 14.25
N SER A 46 -25.01 5.77 15.20
CA SER A 46 -23.76 6.17 15.84
C SER A 46 -23.22 5.12 16.82
N THR A 47 -24.04 4.16 17.24
CA THR A 47 -23.65 3.13 18.20
C THR A 47 -23.15 1.87 17.52
N ARG A 48 -22.18 1.20 18.14
CA ARG A 48 -21.67 -0.08 17.65
C ARG A 48 -22.79 -1.14 17.73
N PRO A 49 -23.05 -1.89 16.65
CA PRO A 49 -23.98 -3.03 16.67
C PRO A 49 -23.62 -4.03 17.75
N ILE A 50 -24.63 -4.70 18.32
CA ILE A 50 -24.39 -5.72 19.34
C ILE A 50 -23.95 -7.04 18.68
N TRP A 51 -23.50 -7.99 19.50
CA TRP A 51 -22.97 -9.26 18.97
C TRP A 51 -23.99 -10.01 18.11
N GLN A 52 -25.27 -9.99 18.49
CA GLN A 52 -26.34 -10.66 17.76
C GLN A 52 -26.42 -10.18 16.31
N ASP A 53 -26.29 -8.87 16.08
CA ASP A 53 -26.34 -8.26 14.75
C ASP A 53 -25.16 -8.68 13.87
N ILE A 54 -23.96 -8.89 14.45
CA ILE A 54 -22.73 -9.16 13.69
C ILE A 54 -22.35 -10.65 13.64
N SER A 55 -22.97 -11.49 14.47
CA SER A 55 -22.54 -12.87 14.72
C SER A 55 -22.58 -13.78 13.48
N SER A 56 -23.49 -13.52 12.54
CA SER A 56 -23.62 -14.27 11.28
C SER A 56 -22.66 -13.79 10.17
N PHE A 57 -22.06 -12.61 10.33
CA PHE A 57 -21.16 -12.05 9.32
C PHE A 57 -19.79 -12.74 9.29
N SER A 58 -19.06 -12.50 8.20
CA SER A 58 -17.75 -13.10 7.97
C SER A 58 -16.74 -12.70 9.06
N PRO A 59 -15.68 -13.49 9.28
CA PRO A 59 -14.57 -13.08 10.14
C PRO A 59 -13.94 -11.73 9.74
N ARG A 60 -13.98 -11.38 8.44
CA ARG A 60 -13.42 -10.13 7.92
C ARG A 60 -14.30 -8.95 8.35
N THR A 61 -15.62 -9.07 8.21
CA THR A 61 -16.58 -8.06 8.72
C THR A 61 -16.44 -7.89 10.23
N LYS A 62 -16.41 -8.99 11.00
CA LYS A 62 -16.22 -8.95 12.46
C LYS A 62 -14.91 -8.27 12.87
N ARG A 63 -13.85 -8.39 12.07
CA ARG A 63 -12.58 -7.70 12.31
C ARG A 63 -12.70 -6.18 12.19
N TYR A 64 -13.50 -5.69 11.25
CA TYR A 64 -13.83 -4.26 11.14
C TYR A 64 -14.75 -3.82 12.29
N TRP A 65 -15.76 -4.61 12.64
CA TRP A 65 -16.61 -4.35 13.80
C TRP A 65 -15.79 -4.26 15.11
N ALA A 66 -14.78 -5.10 15.30
CA ALA A 66 -13.86 -5.00 16.43
C ALA A 66 -13.03 -3.70 16.45
N LEU A 67 -12.91 -3.02 15.30
CA LEU A 67 -12.23 -1.73 15.14
C LEU A 67 -13.18 -0.54 15.19
N TRP A 68 -14.46 -0.73 15.52
CA TRP A 68 -15.51 0.28 15.41
C TRP A 68 -15.10 1.68 15.87
N ASN A 69 -14.53 1.81 17.07
CA ASN A 69 -14.13 3.10 17.65
C ASN A 69 -13.00 3.82 16.90
N SER A 70 -12.28 3.09 16.04
CA SER A 70 -11.24 3.65 15.16
C SER A 70 -11.75 3.88 13.74
N LEU A 71 -12.98 3.51 13.41
CA LEU A 71 -13.54 3.68 12.07
C LEU A 71 -14.31 4.99 11.95
N GLN A 72 -14.28 5.60 10.77
CA GLN A 72 -15.04 6.80 10.47
C GLN A 72 -15.37 6.88 8.98
N ILE A 73 -16.61 7.28 8.67
CA ILE A 73 -17.00 7.63 7.30
C ILE A 73 -16.62 9.10 7.05
N ARG A 74 -15.89 9.35 5.96
CA ARG A 74 -15.49 10.68 5.49
C ARG A 74 -15.84 10.78 4.01
N ASN A 75 -16.67 11.76 3.64
CA ASN A 75 -17.20 11.89 2.26
C ASN A 75 -17.82 10.59 1.71
N GLY A 76 -18.50 9.82 2.57
CA GLY A 76 -19.09 8.52 2.23
C GLY A 76 -18.12 7.33 2.24
N VAL A 77 -16.81 7.56 2.34
CA VAL A 77 -15.79 6.52 2.30
C VAL A 77 -15.36 6.13 3.71
N LEU A 78 -15.22 4.82 3.95
CA LEU A 78 -14.79 4.29 5.24
C LEU A 78 -13.27 4.40 5.41
N TYR A 79 -12.85 5.07 6.49
CA TYR A 79 -11.47 5.17 6.94
C TYR A 79 -11.31 4.54 8.32
N ARG A 80 -10.06 4.19 8.63
CA ARG A 80 -9.59 3.80 9.95
C ARG A 80 -8.59 4.83 10.47
N LYS A 81 -8.78 5.32 11.68
CA LYS A 81 -7.77 6.02 12.47
C LYS A 81 -6.76 5.00 12.98
N TRP A 82 -5.50 5.17 12.59
CA TRP A 82 -4.38 4.49 13.24
C TRP A 82 -3.70 5.48 14.19
N GLU A 83 -3.32 4.99 15.36
CA GLU A 83 -2.58 5.73 16.37
C GLU A 83 -1.32 4.95 16.74
N SER A 84 -0.22 5.66 16.97
CA SER A 84 1.02 5.05 17.46
C SER A 84 0.84 4.57 18.90
N GLU A 85 1.64 3.60 19.31
CA GLU A 85 1.60 3.02 20.66
C GLU A 85 1.84 4.08 21.75
N ASP A 86 2.66 5.09 21.45
CA ASP A 86 2.93 6.22 22.34
C ASP A 86 1.89 7.36 22.25
N GLY A 87 0.86 7.21 21.41
CA GLY A 87 -0.20 8.19 21.20
C GLY A 87 0.22 9.49 20.50
N LYS A 88 1.49 9.64 20.11
CA LYS A 88 2.03 10.90 19.56
C LYS A 88 1.69 11.13 18.09
N SER A 89 1.37 10.06 17.37
CA SER A 89 1.08 10.12 15.93
C SER A 89 -0.25 9.46 15.65
N SER A 90 -1.05 10.11 14.80
CA SER A 90 -2.25 9.50 14.25
C SER A 90 -2.33 9.77 12.75
N LYS A 91 -2.96 8.85 12.04
CA LYS A 91 -3.21 8.97 10.60
C LYS A 91 -4.48 8.26 10.20
N TRP A 92 -5.09 8.77 9.15
CA TRP A 92 -6.24 8.14 8.51
C TRP A 92 -5.77 7.18 7.44
N GLN A 93 -6.26 5.95 7.50
CA GLN A 93 -6.01 4.89 6.54
C GLN A 93 -7.33 4.57 5.83
N LEU A 94 -7.34 4.63 4.50
CA LEU A 94 -8.46 4.19 3.70
C LEU A 94 -8.69 2.69 3.89
N VAL A 95 -9.92 2.27 4.22
CA VAL A 95 -10.25 0.85 4.28
C VAL A 95 -10.39 0.33 2.85
N LEU A 96 -9.37 -0.37 2.37
CA LEU A 96 -9.24 -0.71 0.96
C LEU A 96 -10.03 -1.98 0.61
N PRO A 97 -10.97 -1.93 -0.36
CA PRO A 97 -11.63 -3.12 -0.90
C PRO A 97 -10.63 -4.07 -1.57
N ARG A 98 -10.86 -5.39 -1.52
CA ARG A 98 -9.91 -6.35 -2.10
C ARG A 98 -9.67 -6.16 -3.58
N SER A 99 -10.70 -5.75 -4.31
CA SER A 99 -10.62 -5.48 -5.75
C SER A 99 -9.63 -4.37 -6.12
N ARG A 100 -9.29 -3.48 -5.17
CA ARG A 100 -8.37 -2.35 -5.38
C ARG A 100 -6.93 -2.64 -4.93
N ILE A 101 -6.69 -3.75 -4.22
CA ILE A 101 -5.35 -4.13 -3.75
C ILE A 101 -4.33 -4.21 -4.91
N PRO A 102 -4.61 -4.87 -6.05
CA PRO A 102 -3.63 -4.99 -7.13
C PRO A 102 -3.19 -3.64 -7.71
N ASP A 103 -4.13 -2.70 -7.85
CA ASP A 103 -3.86 -1.36 -8.40
C ASP A 103 -2.94 -0.56 -7.46
N VAL A 104 -3.26 -0.54 -6.17
CA VAL A 104 -2.44 0.12 -5.13
C VAL A 104 -1.04 -0.48 -5.06
N LEU A 105 -0.92 -1.81 -5.09
CA LEU A 105 0.38 -2.46 -5.04
C LEU A 105 1.21 -2.17 -6.30
N LYS A 106 0.57 -2.16 -7.48
CA LYS A 106 1.23 -1.80 -8.74
C LYS A 106 1.75 -0.38 -8.72
N GLU A 107 0.97 0.58 -8.24
CA GLU A 107 1.42 1.98 -8.13
C GLU A 107 2.61 2.13 -7.17
N LEU A 108 2.51 1.55 -5.97
CA LEU A 108 3.58 1.61 -4.98
C LEU A 108 4.86 0.88 -5.42
N HIS A 109 4.74 -0.10 -6.32
CA HIS A 109 5.86 -0.84 -6.89
C HIS A 109 6.50 -0.14 -8.09
N SER A 110 5.75 0.67 -8.86
CA SER A 110 6.18 1.23 -10.16
C SER A 110 7.04 2.51 -10.06
N ASN A 111 7.55 2.87 -8.87
CA ASN A 111 8.31 4.11 -8.70
C ASN A 111 9.67 4.07 -9.44
N PRO A 112 9.90 4.91 -10.49
CA PRO A 112 11.04 4.80 -11.41
C PRO A 112 12.42 5.00 -10.78
N LYS A 113 12.50 5.57 -9.57
CA LYS A 113 13.76 6.01 -8.93
C LYS A 113 14.39 4.99 -7.98
N GLY A 114 13.87 3.76 -7.87
CA GLY A 114 14.42 2.75 -6.97
C GLY A 114 14.44 1.37 -7.60
N GLY A 115 15.59 0.70 -7.56
CA GLY A 115 15.66 -0.76 -7.77
C GLY A 115 14.70 -1.50 -6.83
N HIS A 116 14.47 -2.79 -7.10
CA HIS A 116 13.52 -3.69 -6.40
C HIS A 116 13.06 -3.17 -5.03
N ILE A 117 11.86 -2.56 -5.00
CA ILE A 117 11.25 -2.12 -3.74
C ILE A 117 10.96 -3.37 -2.93
N GLY A 118 11.72 -3.57 -1.84
CA GLY A 118 11.54 -4.72 -0.96
C GLY A 118 10.14 -4.74 -0.35
N VAL A 119 9.60 -5.94 -0.10
CA VAL A 119 8.28 -6.20 0.51
C VAL A 119 8.01 -5.28 1.70
N MET A 120 8.99 -5.11 2.59
CA MET A 120 8.83 -4.29 3.80
C MET A 120 8.60 -2.81 3.50
N LYS A 121 9.17 -2.28 2.42
CA LYS A 121 8.97 -0.88 2.00
C LYS A 121 7.56 -0.69 1.45
N ILE A 122 7.03 -1.65 0.69
CA ILE A 122 5.63 -1.61 0.23
C ILE A 122 4.69 -1.71 1.43
N VAL A 123 4.90 -2.66 2.34
CA VAL A 123 4.09 -2.78 3.57
C VAL A 123 4.11 -1.48 4.38
N HIS A 124 5.28 -0.84 4.50
CA HIS A 124 5.40 0.45 5.17
C HIS A 124 4.55 1.51 4.49
N ASN A 125 4.70 1.70 3.17
CA ASN A 125 3.97 2.70 2.40
C ASN A 125 2.46 2.47 2.44
N VAL A 126 2.03 1.21 2.28
CA VAL A 126 0.63 0.80 2.42
C VAL A 126 0.08 1.27 3.77
N ARG A 127 0.79 0.96 4.86
CA ARG A 127 0.36 1.32 6.22
C ARG A 127 0.40 2.83 6.49
N GLN A 128 0.90 3.66 5.57
CA GLN A 128 0.75 5.11 5.70
C GLN A 128 -0.64 5.59 5.25
N GLN A 129 -1.27 4.90 4.30
CA GLN A 129 -2.45 5.42 3.59
C GLN A 129 -3.64 4.45 3.54
N PHE A 130 -3.40 3.15 3.69
CA PHE A 130 -4.41 2.11 3.48
C PHE A 130 -4.45 1.12 4.64
N PHE A 131 -5.61 0.49 4.79
CA PHE A 131 -5.85 -0.58 5.73
C PHE A 131 -6.69 -1.70 5.10
N TRP A 132 -6.21 -2.93 5.22
CA TRP A 132 -7.00 -4.14 5.04
C TRP A 132 -6.43 -5.26 5.91
N ASN A 133 -7.14 -6.38 6.00
CA ASN A 133 -6.67 -7.53 6.76
C ASN A 133 -5.56 -8.25 6.00
N LYS A 134 -4.48 -8.61 6.69
CA LYS A 134 -3.34 -9.38 6.13
C LYS A 134 -2.53 -8.64 5.05
N VAL A 135 -2.32 -7.33 5.22
CA VAL A 135 -1.46 -6.49 4.35
C VAL A 135 -0.12 -7.16 4.04
N LYS A 136 0.56 -7.72 5.04
CA LYS A 136 1.91 -8.25 4.85
C LYS A 136 1.89 -9.48 3.95
N GLU A 137 0.96 -10.39 4.20
CA GLU A 137 0.76 -11.63 3.46
C GLU A 137 0.37 -11.35 2.01
N ASP A 138 -0.59 -10.44 1.79
CA ASP A 138 -1.03 -10.07 0.44
C ASP A 138 0.08 -9.37 -0.36
N VAL A 139 0.87 -8.48 0.28
CA VAL A 139 2.03 -7.85 -0.36
C VAL A 139 3.11 -8.90 -0.69
N GLN A 140 3.37 -9.84 0.22
CA GLN A 140 4.33 -10.91 -0.02
C GLN A 140 3.92 -11.76 -1.22
N GLU A 141 2.64 -12.13 -1.30
CA GLU A 141 2.12 -12.96 -2.38
C GLU A 141 2.14 -12.22 -3.73
N TRP A 142 1.72 -10.95 -3.74
CA TRP A 142 1.77 -10.11 -4.94
C TRP A 142 3.21 -9.90 -5.45
N CYS A 143 4.18 -9.72 -4.55
CA CYS A 143 5.59 -9.62 -4.93
C CYS A 143 6.16 -10.95 -5.49
N LYS A 144 5.56 -12.12 -5.17
CA LYS A 144 5.98 -13.39 -5.78
C LYS A 144 5.58 -13.50 -7.24
N SER A 145 4.39 -13.02 -7.59
CA SER A 145 3.87 -13.03 -8.95
C SER A 145 4.42 -11.91 -9.83
N CYS A 146 5.03 -10.87 -9.24
CA CYS A 146 5.69 -9.82 -10.00
C CYS A 146 6.89 -10.35 -10.82
N ASN A 147 6.76 -10.25 -12.15
CA ASN A 147 7.80 -10.57 -13.13
C ASN A 147 9.09 -9.72 -13.02
N ALA A 148 9.19 -8.82 -12.03
CA ALA A 148 10.41 -8.09 -11.67
C ALA A 148 11.59 -9.01 -11.32
N ARG A 149 11.37 -10.32 -11.10
CA ARG A 149 12.46 -11.31 -10.92
C ARG A 149 13.31 -11.54 -12.17
N LYS A 150 12.92 -11.03 -13.35
CA LYS A 150 13.76 -11.09 -14.56
C LYS A 150 14.68 -9.88 -14.65
N GLY A 151 15.58 -9.72 -13.68
CA GLY A 151 16.81 -8.98 -13.95
C GLY A 151 17.54 -9.63 -15.14
N PRO A 152 18.39 -8.90 -15.89
CA PRO A 152 19.10 -9.49 -17.02
C PRO A 152 19.77 -10.78 -16.56
N LYS A 153 19.44 -11.91 -17.19
CA LYS A 153 20.12 -13.18 -16.94
C LYS A 153 21.61 -12.88 -17.04
N ARG A 154 22.35 -12.99 -15.95
CA ARG A 154 23.82 -12.90 -16.00
C ARG A 154 24.22 -13.93 -17.05
N ARG A 155 24.73 -13.47 -18.21
CA ARG A 155 25.40 -14.38 -19.13
C ARG A 155 26.48 -15.05 -18.30
N SER A 156 26.46 -16.39 -18.23
CA SER A 156 27.57 -17.12 -17.64
C SER A 156 28.84 -16.61 -18.32
N ARG A 157 29.78 -16.07 -17.54
CA ARG A 157 31.10 -15.73 -18.09
C ARG A 157 31.63 -17.01 -18.72
N GLY A 158 31.85 -16.98 -20.04
CA GLY A 158 32.47 -18.10 -20.74
C GLY A 158 33.81 -18.41 -20.07
N LYS A 159 34.17 -19.69 -19.99
CA LYS A 159 35.49 -20.11 -19.50
C LYS A 159 36.57 -19.42 -20.34
N LEU A 160 37.44 -18.68 -19.68
CA LEU A 160 38.68 -18.19 -20.27
C LEU A 160 39.50 -19.44 -20.64
N HIS A 161 39.83 -19.62 -21.92
CA HIS A 161 40.81 -20.61 -22.33
C HIS A 161 42.17 -19.91 -22.36
N ASP A 162 43.18 -20.57 -21.82
CA ASP A 162 44.55 -20.06 -21.85
C ASP A 162 45.04 -19.99 -23.30
N ILE A 163 45.60 -18.83 -23.67
CA ILE A 163 46.31 -18.67 -24.92
C ILE A 163 47.61 -19.46 -24.78
N ILE A 164 47.67 -20.63 -25.41
CA ILE A 164 48.93 -21.34 -25.63
C ILE A 164 49.82 -20.39 -26.43
N GLN A 165 50.91 -19.92 -25.82
CA GLN A 165 52.00 -19.27 -26.55
C GLN A 165 52.59 -20.30 -27.51
N SER A 166 52.23 -20.19 -28.79
CA SER A 166 52.88 -20.95 -29.85
C SER A 166 54.29 -20.41 -30.03
N THR A 167 55.26 -21.19 -29.57
CA THR A 167 56.67 -21.10 -29.97
C THR A 167 56.77 -21.18 -31.49
N ILE A 168 57.27 -20.14 -32.16
CA ILE A 168 57.71 -20.24 -33.56
C ILE A 168 59.24 -20.20 -33.55
N PRO A 169 59.93 -21.24 -34.04
CA PRO A 169 61.37 -21.21 -34.22
C PRO A 169 61.71 -20.45 -35.50
N LYS A 170 62.78 -19.66 -35.49
CA LYS A 170 63.44 -19.20 -36.73
C LYS A 170 64.85 -19.75 -36.77
N ASN A 171 65.02 -20.70 -37.69
CA ASN A 171 66.30 -21.24 -38.12
C ASN A 171 67.05 -20.24 -39.01
N SER A 172 68.36 -20.37 -38.95
CA SER A 172 69.49 -19.81 -39.72
C SER A 172 69.25 -19.31 -41.14
N ILE A 173 69.91 -18.20 -41.49
CA ILE A 173 71.03 -18.15 -42.45
C ILE A 173 72.14 -17.29 -41.82
#